data_AF-A0A4S4LEL2-F1
#
_entry.id   AF-A0A4S4LEL2-F1
#
_cell.length_a   1.000
_cell.length_b   1.000
_cell.length_c   1.000
_cell.angle_alpha   90.00
_cell.angle_beta   90.00
_cell.angle_gamma   90.00
#
_symmetry.space_group_name_H-M   'P 1'
#
loop_
_entity.id
_entity.type
_entity.pdbx_description
1 polymer ?
#
loop_
_entity_poly.entity_id
_entity_poly.type
_entity_poly.pdbx_seq_one_letter_code
_entity_poly.pdbx_strand_id
1 'polypeptide(L)'
;MPTTKIFVRPASVADRVSIAHICLLTANNGRSAEKKVRHPELPSQVRALPYLYLPSGFSFVLVETLVMEKTEIRRVVGYVVGTAHAAQFEREVDTLWWPILRAQYSKDLIGTPLDRYFVDHIYKSSKVSAGVRSVGHAHFHVNVVRKYRELDCDHLLVDVALHHLRTQRTQRTMRSI
;
A
#
# COMPACT_ATOMS: atom_id res chain seq x y z
N MET A 1 15.44 20.83 -24.15
CA MET A 1 15.83 19.62 -23.39
C MET A 1 14.66 19.19 -22.53
N PRO A 2 14.31 17.90 -22.46
CA PRO A 2 13.26 17.44 -21.56
C PRO A 2 13.66 17.67 -20.11
N THR A 3 12.72 18.09 -19.27
CA THR A 3 12.94 18.28 -17.82
C THR A 3 12.17 17.22 -17.05
N THR A 4 12.83 16.60 -16.07
CA THR A 4 12.21 15.64 -15.16
C THR A 4 11.96 16.28 -13.81
N LYS A 5 10.75 16.15 -13.30
CA LYS A 5 10.37 16.56 -11.94
C LYS A 5 9.87 15.35 -11.16
N ILE A 6 10.28 15.25 -9.90
CA ILE A 6 9.80 14.25 -8.94
C ILE A 6 9.02 14.97 -7.85
N PHE A 7 7.83 14.49 -7.50
CA PHE A 7 7.05 15.02 -6.39
C PHE A 7 6.13 13.96 -5.78
N VAL A 8 5.66 14.24 -4.57
CA VAL A 8 4.70 13.40 -3.85
C VAL A 8 3.32 14.06 -3.85
N ARG A 9 2.25 13.28 -4.01
CA ARG A 9 0.87 13.73 -3.86
C ARG A 9 0.00 12.66 -3.18
N PRO A 10 -1.16 13.03 -2.61
CA PRO A 10 -2.16 12.04 -2.21
C PRO A 10 -2.50 11.10 -3.37
N ALA A 11 -2.64 9.81 -3.04
CA ALA A 11 -3.08 8.81 -4.00
C ALA A 11 -4.61 8.88 -4.17
N SER A 12 -5.07 8.45 -5.33
CA SER A 12 -6.49 8.29 -5.66
C SER A 12 -6.76 6.86 -6.15
N VAL A 13 -8.03 6.48 -6.27
CA VAL A 13 -8.43 5.16 -6.82
C VAL A 13 -7.93 4.96 -8.27
N ALA A 14 -7.64 6.04 -9.00
CA ALA A 14 -7.02 5.96 -10.32
C ALA A 14 -5.58 5.40 -10.28
N ASP A 15 -4.88 5.54 -9.15
CA ASP A 15 -3.50 5.07 -8.98
C ASP A 15 -3.42 3.57 -8.65
N ARG A 16 -4.55 2.88 -8.45
CA ARG A 16 -4.62 1.47 -8.04
C ARG A 16 -3.76 0.55 -8.91
N VAL A 17 -3.74 0.77 -10.23
CA VAL A 17 -3.00 -0.05 -11.19
C VAL A 17 -1.50 0.14 -11.00
N SER A 18 -1.06 1.39 -10.84
CA SER A 18 0.35 1.69 -10.59
C SER A 18 0.82 1.18 -9.23
N ILE A 19 -0.01 1.35 -8.18
CA ILE A 19 0.28 0.83 -6.84
C ILE A 19 0.40 -0.71 -6.89
N ALA A 20 -0.55 -1.40 -7.52
CA ALA A 20 -0.51 -2.85 -7.65
C ALA A 20 0.73 -3.34 -8.39
N HIS A 21 1.07 -2.69 -9.51
CA HIS A 21 2.25 -3.02 -10.29
C HIS A 21 3.55 -2.80 -9.49
N ILE A 22 3.71 -1.67 -8.81
CA ILE A 22 4.90 -1.39 -7.98
C ILE A 22 4.99 -2.37 -6.80
N CYS A 23 3.85 -2.74 -6.20
CA CYS A 23 3.78 -3.73 -5.14
C CYS A 23 4.33 -5.08 -5.64
N LEU A 24 3.88 -5.53 -6.81
CA LEU A 24 4.38 -6.75 -7.46
C LEU A 24 5.90 -6.69 -7.74
N LEU A 25 6.39 -5.55 -8.25
CA LEU A 25 7.81 -5.33 -8.52
C LEU A 25 8.69 -5.29 -7.26
N THR A 26 8.09 -5.30 -6.07
CA THR A 26 8.80 -5.21 -4.79
C THR A 26 8.41 -6.28 -3.78
N ALA A 27 7.49 -7.19 -4.13
CA ALA A 27 6.92 -8.19 -3.23
C ALA A 27 7.85 -9.38 -2.90
N ASN A 28 9.02 -9.50 -3.54
CA ASN A 28 10.01 -10.52 -3.23
C ASN A 28 11.20 -9.89 -2.47
N ASN A 29 10.98 -9.55 -1.19
CA ASN A 29 11.97 -8.89 -0.33
C ASN A 29 12.60 -7.64 -0.99
N GLY A 30 11.75 -6.78 -1.56
CA GLY A 30 12.17 -5.57 -2.26
C GLY A 30 12.61 -5.78 -3.71
N ARG A 31 12.55 -7.01 -4.24
CA ARG A 31 12.77 -7.39 -5.66
C ARG A 31 11.44 -7.76 -6.33
N SER A 32 11.46 -7.88 -7.66
CA SER A 32 10.27 -8.29 -8.42
C SER A 32 9.83 -9.70 -8.07
N ALA A 33 8.51 -9.85 -7.88
CA ALA A 33 7.83 -11.13 -7.68
C ALA A 33 7.10 -11.62 -8.95
N GLU A 34 7.18 -10.92 -10.09
CA GLU A 34 6.43 -11.28 -11.32
C GLU A 34 6.65 -12.74 -11.74
N LYS A 35 7.87 -13.25 -11.64
CA LYS A 35 8.22 -14.65 -11.96
C LYS A 35 8.03 -15.62 -10.77
N LYS A 36 7.48 -15.15 -9.66
CA LYS A 36 7.32 -15.88 -8.40
C LYS A 36 5.85 -16.10 -8.03
N VAL A 37 4.91 -15.53 -8.77
CA VAL A 37 3.47 -15.63 -8.54
C VAL A 37 2.78 -16.11 -9.81
N ARG A 38 1.68 -16.85 -9.67
CA ARG A 38 0.72 -17.09 -10.76
C ARG A 38 -0.42 -16.08 -10.74
N HIS A 39 -0.65 -15.45 -9.59
CA HIS A 39 -1.69 -14.45 -9.38
C HIS A 39 -1.05 -13.09 -9.05
N PRO A 40 -0.63 -12.30 -10.07
CA PRO A 40 0.15 -11.07 -9.90
C PRO A 40 -0.54 -9.97 -9.10
N GLU A 41 -1.85 -10.06 -8.91
CA GLU A 41 -2.67 -9.12 -8.15
C GLU A 41 -2.63 -9.39 -6.63
N LEU A 42 -2.44 -10.64 -6.19
CA LEU A 42 -2.47 -11.05 -4.77
C LEU A 42 -1.57 -10.21 -3.85
N PRO A 43 -0.30 -9.88 -4.22
CA PRO A 43 0.55 -9.08 -3.35
C PRO A 43 -0.08 -7.74 -2.98
N SER A 44 -0.67 -7.07 -3.97
CA SER A 44 -1.26 -5.75 -3.78
C SER A 44 -2.57 -5.81 -3.00
N GLN A 45 -3.37 -6.86 -3.19
CA GLN A 45 -4.62 -7.07 -2.47
C GLN A 45 -4.38 -7.24 -0.97
N VAL A 46 -3.24 -7.82 -0.58
CA VAL A 46 -2.87 -8.03 0.82
C VAL A 46 -2.08 -6.88 1.42
N ARG A 47 -1.13 -6.30 0.66
CA ARG A 47 -0.13 -5.37 1.22
C ARG A 47 -0.38 -3.89 0.93
N ALA A 48 -1.23 -3.54 -0.04
CA ALA A 48 -1.31 -2.16 -0.51
C ALA A 48 -2.72 -1.62 -0.72
N LEU A 49 -3.53 -2.27 -1.54
CA LEU A 49 -4.83 -1.76 -1.95
C LEU A 49 -5.83 -1.52 -0.79
N PRO A 50 -5.93 -2.34 0.28
CA PRO A 50 -6.88 -2.03 1.34
C PRO A 50 -6.66 -0.65 1.97
N TYR A 51 -5.42 -0.16 2.06
CA TYR A 51 -5.13 1.19 2.57
C TYR A 51 -5.58 2.33 1.63
N LEU A 52 -5.74 2.04 0.34
CA LEU A 52 -6.25 3.01 -0.64
C LEU A 52 -7.79 3.12 -0.59
N TYR A 53 -8.46 2.01 -0.28
CA TYR A 53 -9.92 1.93 -0.36
C TYR A 53 -10.63 2.10 0.99
N LEU A 54 -10.01 1.68 2.09
CA LEU A 54 -10.66 1.65 3.39
C LEU A 54 -10.52 2.99 4.13
N PRO A 55 -11.55 3.44 4.87
CA PRO A 55 -11.55 4.75 5.53
C PRO A 55 -10.39 5.00 6.50
N SER A 56 -9.92 3.96 7.20
CA SER A 56 -8.80 4.07 8.13
C SER A 56 -7.42 4.03 7.46
N GLY A 57 -7.38 3.85 6.13
CA GLY A 57 -6.17 3.88 5.34
C GLY A 57 -5.77 5.29 4.90
N PHE A 58 -4.49 5.52 4.70
CA PHE A 58 -3.95 6.65 3.97
C PHE A 58 -2.99 6.17 2.89
N SER A 59 -2.83 6.98 1.85
CA SER A 59 -1.98 6.63 0.71
C SER A 59 -1.47 7.87 -0.02
N PHE A 60 -0.19 7.85 -0.38
CA PHE A 60 0.47 8.84 -1.22
C PHE A 60 1.27 8.15 -2.32
N VAL A 61 1.48 8.84 -3.44
CA VAL A 61 2.28 8.35 -4.57
C VAL A 61 3.41 9.31 -4.89
N LEU A 62 4.54 8.73 -5.29
CA LEU A 62 5.68 9.44 -5.88
C LEU A 62 5.49 9.46 -7.39
N VAL A 63 5.52 10.65 -7.99
CA VAL A 63 5.24 10.87 -9.40
C VAL A 63 6.48 11.42 -10.07
N GLU A 64 6.91 10.75 -11.13
CA GLU A 64 7.81 11.32 -12.12
C GLU A 64 6.99 12.03 -13.18
N THR A 65 7.43 13.23 -13.51
CA THR A 65 6.88 14.04 -14.60
C THR A 65 7.98 14.34 -15.59
N LEU A 66 7.77 13.92 -16.83
CA LEU A 66 8.60 14.29 -17.96
C LEU A 66 7.88 15.39 -18.75
N VAL A 67 8.52 16.56 -18.84
CA VAL A 67 8.00 17.70 -19.61
C VAL A 67 8.77 17.79 -20.93
N MET A 68 8.03 17.73 -22.04
CA MET A 68 8.54 17.87 -23.40
C MET A 68 7.71 18.91 -24.14
N GLU A 69 8.26 20.10 -24.38
CA GLU A 69 7.64 21.22 -25.12
C GLU A 69 6.17 21.52 -24.75
N LYS A 70 5.20 20.76 -25.30
CA LYS A 70 3.75 20.91 -25.08
C LYS A 70 3.07 19.70 -24.41
N THR A 71 3.83 18.69 -24.02
CA THR A 71 3.32 17.46 -23.43
C THR A 71 3.96 17.19 -22.09
N GLU A 72 3.13 16.81 -21.13
CA GLU A 72 3.54 16.36 -19.81
C GLU A 72 3.15 14.89 -19.64
N ILE A 73 4.14 14.02 -19.39
CA ILE A 73 3.90 12.61 -19.12
C ILE A 73 4.15 12.37 -17.64
N ARG A 74 3.11 11.94 -16.93
CA ARG A 74 3.17 11.60 -15.50
C ARG A 74 3.17 10.09 -15.33
N ARG A 75 4.09 9.60 -14.50
CA ARG A 75 4.18 8.20 -14.11
C ARG A 75 4.28 8.10 -12.60
N VAL A 76 3.44 7.26 -11.99
CA VAL A 76 3.61 6.86 -10.60
C VAL A 76 4.76 5.85 -10.52
N VAL A 77 5.74 6.15 -9.68
CA VAL A 77 7.01 5.42 -9.57
C VAL A 77 7.30 4.92 -8.15
N GLY A 78 6.44 5.27 -7.21
CA GLY A 78 6.46 4.78 -5.85
C GLY A 78 5.17 5.08 -5.11
N TYR A 79 4.97 4.45 -3.97
CA TYR A 79 3.85 4.72 -3.08
C TYR A 79 4.24 4.55 -1.62
N VAL A 80 3.49 5.21 -0.75
CA VAL A 80 3.38 4.88 0.67
C VAL A 80 1.92 4.66 1.00
N VAL A 81 1.65 3.61 1.76
CA VAL A 81 0.31 3.24 2.23
C VAL A 81 0.39 2.89 3.71
N GLY A 82 -0.61 3.23 4.50
CA GLY A 82 -0.58 2.93 5.93
C GLY A 82 -1.84 3.32 6.66
N THR A 83 -1.79 3.23 7.99
CA THR A 83 -2.90 3.61 8.86
C THR A 83 -2.38 4.23 10.16
N ALA A 84 -3.10 5.23 10.66
CA ALA A 84 -2.92 5.76 12.02
C ALA A 84 -3.73 4.97 13.07
N HIS A 85 -4.68 4.14 12.63
CA HIS A 85 -5.70 3.49 13.45
C HIS A 85 -5.73 1.99 13.18
N ALA A 86 -4.62 1.29 13.44
CA ALA A 86 -4.44 -0.11 13.06
C ALA A 86 -5.59 -1.03 13.52
N ALA A 87 -6.07 -0.89 14.76
CA ALA A 87 -7.19 -1.70 15.25
C ALA A 87 -8.51 -1.44 14.49
N GLN A 88 -8.75 -0.21 14.02
CA GLN A 88 -9.92 0.10 13.19
C GLN A 88 -9.73 -0.42 11.76
N PHE A 89 -8.54 -0.21 11.19
CA PHE A 89 -8.18 -0.72 9.88
C PHE A 89 -8.31 -2.24 9.80
N GLU A 90 -7.84 -2.99 10.81
CA GLU A 90 -8.01 -4.45 10.89
C GLU A 90 -9.49 -4.85 10.84
N ARG A 91 -10.36 -4.16 11.60
CA ARG A 91 -11.82 -4.41 11.56
C ARG A 91 -12.42 -4.11 10.19
N GLU A 92 -12.03 -3.02 9.56
CA GLU A 92 -12.49 -2.64 8.22
C GLU A 92 -12.05 -3.68 7.19
N VAL A 93 -10.80 -4.11 7.26
CA VAL A 93 -10.25 -5.16 6.39
C VAL A 93 -11.03 -6.47 6.55
N ASP A 94 -11.30 -6.90 7.79
CA ASP A 94 -12.04 -8.13 8.08
C ASP A 94 -13.48 -8.13 7.58
N THR A 95 -14.14 -6.98 7.64
CA THR A 95 -15.56 -6.84 7.35
C THR A 95 -15.84 -6.42 5.91
N LEU A 96 -14.95 -5.63 5.30
CA LEU A 96 -15.18 -5.01 3.99
C LEU A 96 -14.25 -5.56 2.89
N TRP A 97 -13.08 -6.08 3.24
CA TRP A 97 -12.05 -6.43 2.24
C TRP A 97 -11.84 -7.94 2.09
N TRP A 98 -11.54 -8.65 3.18
CA TRP A 98 -11.32 -10.10 3.16
C TRP A 98 -12.50 -10.90 2.62
N PRO A 99 -13.78 -10.60 2.92
CA PRO A 99 -14.90 -11.36 2.36
C PRO A 99 -14.94 -11.32 0.83
N ILE A 100 -14.61 -10.16 0.23
CA ILE A 100 -14.55 -10.00 -1.24
C ILE A 100 -13.44 -10.87 -1.83
N LEU A 101 -12.24 -10.84 -1.22
CA LEU A 101 -11.12 -11.66 -1.70
C LEU A 101 -11.35 -13.15 -1.48
N ARG A 102 -11.99 -13.57 -0.39
CA ARG A 102 -12.34 -14.98 -0.16
C ARG A 102 -13.34 -15.51 -1.19
N ALA A 103 -14.22 -14.66 -1.70
CA ALA A 103 -15.11 -15.01 -2.80
C ALA A 103 -14.37 -15.16 -4.15
N GLN A 104 -13.25 -14.44 -4.34
CA GLN A 104 -12.44 -14.47 -5.56
C GLN A 104 -11.37 -15.56 -5.56
N TYR A 105 -10.76 -15.81 -4.40
CA TYR A 105 -9.64 -16.74 -4.22
C TYR A 105 -10.04 -17.86 -3.26
N SER A 106 -10.19 -19.07 -3.80
CA SER A 106 -10.38 -20.26 -2.98
C SER A 106 -9.21 -20.48 -2.03
N LYS A 107 -9.47 -21.00 -0.84
CA LYS A 107 -8.41 -21.42 0.10
C LYS A 107 -7.47 -22.47 -0.52
N ASP A 108 -7.99 -23.28 -1.44
CA ASP A 108 -7.23 -24.33 -2.14
C ASP A 108 -6.73 -23.89 -3.52
N LEU A 109 -6.63 -22.57 -3.76
CA LEU A 109 -6.06 -22.00 -4.99
C LEU A 109 -4.70 -22.62 -5.32
N ILE A 110 -4.61 -23.26 -6.50
CA ILE A 110 -3.36 -23.81 -7.01
C ILE A 110 -2.47 -22.64 -7.45
N GLY A 111 -1.37 -22.44 -6.73
CA GLY A 111 -0.45 -21.32 -6.96
C GLY A 111 0.99 -21.67 -6.62
N THR A 112 1.88 -20.70 -6.78
CA THR A 112 3.25 -20.80 -6.27
C THR A 112 3.25 -20.74 -4.73
N PRO A 113 4.38 -21.05 -4.06
CA PRO A 113 4.50 -20.84 -2.63
C PRO A 113 4.19 -19.39 -2.18
N LEU A 114 4.47 -18.40 -3.03
CA LEU A 114 4.19 -17.00 -2.74
C LEU A 114 2.69 -16.67 -2.89
N ASP A 115 1.99 -17.28 -3.86
CA ASP A 115 0.54 -17.17 -3.94
C ASP A 115 -0.12 -17.76 -2.69
N ARG A 116 0.32 -18.96 -2.26
CA ARG A 116 -0.20 -19.62 -1.05
C ARG A 116 0.02 -18.78 0.20
N TYR A 117 1.19 -18.14 0.33
CA TYR A 117 1.45 -17.18 1.42
C TYR A 117 0.41 -16.05 1.49
N PHE A 118 0.02 -15.47 0.35
CA PHE A 118 -0.99 -14.41 0.33
C PHE A 118 -2.41 -14.94 0.57
N VAL A 119 -2.77 -16.09 0.00
CA VAL A 119 -4.06 -16.74 0.25
C VAL A 119 -4.21 -17.09 1.73
N ASP A 120 -3.20 -17.70 2.35
CA ASP A 120 -3.21 -18.03 3.78
C ASP A 120 -3.41 -16.77 4.64
N HIS A 121 -2.86 -15.62 4.21
CA HIS A 121 -3.08 -14.35 4.88
C HIS A 121 -4.54 -13.87 4.80
N ILE A 122 -5.17 -13.99 3.63
CA ILE A 122 -6.59 -13.63 3.41
C ILE A 122 -7.52 -14.49 4.29
N TYR A 123 -7.18 -15.76 4.50
CA TYR A 123 -7.96 -16.70 5.31
C TYR A 123 -7.55 -16.73 6.78
N LYS A 124 -6.49 -16.02 7.18
CA LYS A 124 -6.07 -15.96 8.58
C LYS A 124 -7.18 -15.31 9.39
N SER A 125 -7.68 -16.05 10.37
CA SER A 125 -8.76 -15.58 11.23
C SER A 125 -8.25 -14.48 12.16
N SER A 126 -8.83 -13.30 12.06
CA SER A 126 -8.64 -12.21 13.02
C SER A 126 -9.29 -12.49 14.38
N LYS A 127 -9.94 -13.66 14.59
CA LYS A 127 -10.49 -14.07 15.90
C LYS A 127 -9.42 -14.10 17.01
N VAL A 128 -8.13 -14.07 16.69
CA VAL A 128 -7.05 -13.91 17.66
C VAL A 128 -7.03 -12.50 18.32
N SER A 129 -7.68 -11.48 17.75
CA SER A 129 -7.73 -10.12 18.31
C SER A 129 -9.07 -9.73 18.97
N ALA A 130 -10.07 -10.61 18.97
CA ALA A 130 -11.35 -10.32 19.64
C ALA A 130 -11.23 -10.29 21.18
N GLY A 131 -10.25 -11.02 21.75
CA GLY A 131 -9.96 -11.04 23.19
C GLY A 131 -8.70 -10.29 23.62
N VAL A 132 -7.79 -10.01 22.68
CA VAL A 132 -6.60 -9.18 22.89
C VAL A 132 -6.76 -7.97 22.00
N ARG A 133 -7.07 -6.82 22.61
CA ARG A 133 -7.04 -5.53 21.94
C ARG A 133 -5.59 -5.29 21.51
N SER A 134 -5.21 -5.85 20.36
CA SER A 134 -3.99 -5.51 19.64
C SER A 134 -4.01 -4.00 19.53
N VAL A 135 -3.24 -3.32 20.38
CA VAL A 135 -3.00 -1.89 20.23
C VAL A 135 -1.99 -1.81 19.10
N GLY A 136 -2.45 -2.11 17.88
CA GLY A 136 -1.64 -1.93 16.70
C GLY A 136 -1.23 -0.47 16.65
N HIS A 137 0.07 -0.23 16.57
CA HIS A 137 0.59 1.11 16.39
C HIS A 137 0.33 1.55 14.95
N ALA A 138 0.38 2.87 14.74
CA ALA A 138 0.43 3.42 13.40
C ALA A 138 1.57 2.77 12.62
N HIS A 139 1.30 2.36 11.38
CA HIS A 139 2.26 1.68 10.52
C HIS A 139 2.03 2.04 9.06
N PHE A 140 3.05 1.83 8.24
CA PHE A 140 3.00 2.07 6.80
C PHE A 140 4.01 1.21 6.05
N HIS A 141 3.82 1.10 4.73
CA HIS A 141 4.69 0.43 3.79
C HIS A 141 5.11 1.42 2.71
N VAL A 142 6.42 1.52 2.45
CA VAL A 142 6.99 2.34 1.36
C VAL A 142 7.56 1.41 0.30
N ASN A 143 7.15 1.62 -0.94
CA ASN A 143 7.66 0.85 -2.08
C ASN A 143 7.90 1.80 -3.24
N VAL A 144 9.11 1.78 -3.77
CA VAL A 144 9.50 2.55 -4.96
C VAL A 144 10.13 1.61 -5.98
N VAL A 145 9.99 1.94 -7.27
CA VAL A 145 10.70 1.25 -8.35
C VAL A 145 12.21 1.44 -8.15
N ARG A 146 12.99 0.38 -8.41
CA ARG A 146 14.43 0.29 -8.10
C ARG A 146 15.24 1.54 -8.47
N LYS A 147 15.07 2.07 -9.69
CA LYS A 147 15.73 3.30 -10.15
C LYS A 147 15.56 4.47 -9.17
N TYR A 148 14.37 4.65 -8.61
CA TYR A 148 14.08 5.77 -7.70
C TYR A 148 14.57 5.50 -6.28
N ARG A 149 14.71 4.23 -5.87
CA ARG A 149 15.41 3.87 -4.62
C ARG A 149 16.90 4.21 -4.71
N GLU A 150 17.52 3.91 -5.85
CA GLU A 150 18.94 4.20 -6.09
C GLU A 150 19.22 5.71 -6.15
N LEU A 151 18.20 6.51 -6.43
CA LEU A 151 18.20 7.97 -6.35
C LEU A 151 17.69 8.50 -4.98
N ASP A 152 17.57 7.63 -3.97
CA ASP A 152 17.11 7.94 -2.63
C ASP A 152 15.72 8.61 -2.57
N CYS A 153 14.86 8.47 -3.59
CA CYS A 153 13.59 9.20 -3.65
C CYS A 153 12.51 8.66 -2.68
N ASP A 154 12.75 7.53 -2.00
CA ASP A 154 11.84 6.97 -1.01
C ASP A 154 11.76 7.78 0.28
N HIS A 155 12.79 8.58 0.63
CA HIS A 155 12.70 9.49 1.79
C HIS A 155 11.52 10.47 1.67
N LEU A 156 11.20 10.94 0.46
CA LEU A 156 10.07 11.84 0.21
C LEU A 156 8.73 11.22 0.63
N LEU A 157 8.59 9.91 0.44
CA LEU A 157 7.40 9.16 0.84
C LEU A 157 7.38 8.87 2.36
N VAL A 158 8.55 8.65 2.95
CA VAL A 158 8.68 8.51 4.42
C VAL A 158 8.29 9.82 5.10
N ASP A 159 8.81 10.95 4.62
CA ASP A 159 8.56 12.27 5.18
C ASP A 159 7.08 12.64 5.16
N VAL A 160 6.40 12.44 4.01
CA VAL A 160 4.96 12.72 3.91
C VAL A 160 4.15 11.84 4.86
N ALA A 161 4.52 10.57 5.02
CA ALA A 161 3.80 9.63 5.87
C ALA A 161 3.99 9.97 7.35
N LEU A 162 5.22 10.25 7.78
CA LEU A 162 5.51 10.69 9.15
C LEU A 162 4.81 12.03 9.46
N HIS A 163 4.81 12.97 8.52
CA HIS A 163 4.07 14.21 8.67
C HIS A 163 2.56 13.95 8.84
N HIS A 164 1.97 13.12 7.99
CA HIS A 164 0.55 12.75 8.07
C HIS A 164 0.19 12.07 9.40
N LEU A 165 1.02 11.15 9.88
CA LEU A 165 0.79 10.47 11.16
C LEU A 165 0.88 11.44 12.35
N ARG A 166 1.80 12.41 12.32
CA ARG A 166 1.91 13.45 13.34
C ARG A 166 0.69 14.36 13.38
N THR A 167 0.17 14.80 12.24
CA THR A 167 -1.00 15.69 12.18
C THR A 167 -2.27 15.02 12.68
N GLN A 168 -2.48 13.74 12.37
CA GLN A 168 -3.60 12.95 12.89
C GLN A 168 -3.55 12.81 14.43
N ARG A 169 -2.35 12.62 15.00
CA ARG A 169 -2.17 12.56 16.45
C ARG A 169 -2.55 13.87 17.13
N THR A 170 -2.14 15.01 16.56
CA THR A 170 -2.47 16.34 17.11
C THR A 170 -3.97 16.64 17.06
N GLN A 171 -4.65 16.31 15.95
CA GLN A 171 -6.10 16.49 15.84
C GLN A 171 -6.88 15.67 16.87
N ARG A 172 -6.38 14.48 17.22
CA ARG A 172 -6.99 13.64 18.26
C ARG A 172 -6.85 14.26 19.65
N THR A 173 -5.69 14.83 19.98
CA THR A 173 -5.50 15.54 21.26
C THR A 173 -6.44 16.74 21.38
N MET A 174 -6.66 17.50 20.30
CA MET A 174 -7.57 18.66 20.31
C MET A 174 -9.06 18.28 20.42
N ARG A 175 -9.48 17.11 19.95
CA ARG A 175 -10.88 16.64 20.04
C ARG A 175 -11.23 15.99 21.39
N SER A 176 -10.26 15.81 22.30
CA SER A 176 -10.45 15.17 23.61
C SER A 176 -10.33 16.15 24.77
N ILE A 177 -10.38 17.46 24.51
CA ILE A 177 -10.42 18.56 25.48
C ILE A 177 -11.77 19.25 25.34
#